data_AF-A0AA37XG65-F1
#
_entry.id   AF-A0AA37XG65-F1
#
_cell.length_a   1.000
_cell.length_b   1.000
_cell.length_c   1.000
_cell.angle_alpha   90.00
_cell.angle_beta   90.00
_cell.angle_gamma   90.00
#
_symmetry.space_group_name_H-M   'P 1'
#
loop_
_entity.id
_entity.type
_entity.pdbx_description
1 polymer ?
#
loop_
_entity_poly.entity_id
_entity_poly.type
_entity_poly.pdbx_seq_one_letter_code
_entity_poly.pdbx_strand_id
1 'polypeptide(L)'
;MNRASGPSAPRTSAPLRALALAGALALVVACTPPQGESASDDATTPEPTGSSSSPTPSPSDPGDPGEVTRPTDEPQGGDETEGGADGEESVEYVRGLPAGVEDAPEETAGGVGWTEAGDALYVITLGSSSCPLVPGQVETSGSGVEITLSAAGGAVCTADVVPTYAEVPAPAGLSSDAPVTATLGDLGQVTVPAAATPPAIGWIPVGG
;
A
#
# COMPACT_ATOMS: atom_id res chain seq x y z
N MET A 1 -57.86 42.58 11.47
CA MET A 1 -57.69 41.86 12.74
C MET A 1 -56.53 40.88 12.62
N ASN A 2 -55.75 40.77 13.69
CA ASN A 2 -54.86 39.69 14.11
C ASN A 2 -53.46 39.52 13.48
N ARG A 3 -52.50 39.81 14.37
CA ARG A 3 -51.06 39.54 14.40
C ARG A 3 -50.73 38.06 14.23
N ALA A 4 -49.56 37.78 13.68
CA ALA A 4 -48.65 36.78 14.25
C ALA A 4 -47.20 37.13 13.88
N SER A 5 -46.53 37.82 14.81
CA SER A 5 -45.08 37.85 14.93
C SER A 5 -44.58 36.45 15.28
N GLY A 6 -43.48 36.02 14.65
CA GLY A 6 -42.68 34.91 15.14
C GLY A 6 -41.20 35.23 14.99
N PRO A 7 -40.49 35.65 16.06
CA PRO A 7 -39.04 35.64 16.11
C PRO A 7 -38.52 34.47 16.96
N SER A 8 -37.20 34.21 16.82
CA SER A 8 -36.34 33.32 17.64
C SER A 8 -36.31 31.84 17.24
N ALA A 9 -35.18 31.16 17.04
CA ALA A 9 -33.77 31.47 17.35
C ALA A 9 -32.82 30.52 16.58
N PRO A 10 -31.57 30.92 16.23
CA PRO A 10 -30.48 29.97 16.03
C PRO A 10 -29.90 29.55 17.38
N ARG A 11 -29.89 28.23 17.66
CA ARG A 11 -29.15 27.66 18.79
C ARG A 11 -27.69 27.51 18.40
N THR A 12 -26.90 28.54 18.68
CA THR A 12 -25.43 28.48 18.64
C THR A 12 -24.94 27.82 19.93
N SER A 13 -24.59 26.54 19.87
CA SER A 13 -23.86 25.86 20.96
C SER A 13 -22.45 25.56 20.48
N ALA A 14 -21.54 26.49 20.72
CA ALA A 14 -20.10 26.24 20.64
C ALA A 14 -19.61 25.75 22.01
N PRO A 15 -18.96 24.57 22.12
CA PRO A 15 -18.28 24.21 23.34
C PRO A 15 -16.90 24.90 23.38
N LEU A 16 -16.73 25.83 24.33
CA LEU A 16 -15.41 26.28 24.78
C LEU A 16 -14.64 25.07 25.34
N ARG A 17 -13.56 24.67 24.68
CA ARG A 17 -12.52 23.86 25.33
C ARG A 17 -11.43 24.80 25.84
N ALA A 18 -11.43 25.01 27.15
CA ALA A 18 -10.38 25.69 27.87
C ALA A 18 -9.09 24.85 27.88
N LEU A 19 -7.98 25.47 27.48
CA LEU A 19 -6.63 25.00 27.73
C LEU A 19 -6.25 25.19 29.21
N ALA A 20 -5.60 24.19 29.80
CA ALA A 20 -4.55 24.32 30.82
C ALA A 20 -3.84 22.95 30.93
N LEU A 21 -2.67 22.69 30.32
CA LEU A 21 -1.29 23.07 30.65
C LEU A 21 -0.76 22.53 32.00
N ALA A 22 0.41 21.88 31.88
CA ALA A 22 1.44 21.61 32.88
C ALA A 22 1.41 20.26 33.63
N GLY A 23 2.49 19.49 33.47
CA GLY A 23 2.79 18.32 34.28
C GLY A 23 4.00 17.53 33.79
N ALA A 24 5.17 18.18 33.67
CA ALA A 24 6.44 17.49 33.45
C ALA A 24 6.87 16.73 34.72
N LEU A 25 7.24 15.46 34.58
CA LEU A 25 8.13 14.79 35.53
C LEU A 25 9.13 13.93 34.76
N ALA A 26 10.39 14.38 34.79
CA ALA A 26 11.55 13.62 34.33
C ALA A 26 11.89 12.53 35.35
N LEU A 27 12.14 11.31 34.87
CA LEU A 27 12.85 10.28 35.63
C LEU A 27 13.98 9.72 34.75
N VAL A 28 15.18 10.22 35.04
CA VAL A 28 16.45 9.67 34.55
C VAL A 28 16.75 8.44 35.39
N VAL A 29 16.80 7.27 34.76
CA VAL A 29 17.45 6.07 35.30
C VAL A 29 18.52 5.66 34.32
N ALA A 30 19.76 5.99 34.67
CA ALA A 30 20.95 5.36 34.12
C ALA A 30 21.19 4.04 34.84
N CYS A 31 21.52 2.96 34.12
CA CYS A 31 22.42 1.91 34.58
C CYS A 31 22.79 0.91 33.45
N THR A 32 24.04 1.03 33.00
CA THR A 32 25.00 -0.08 32.80
C THR A 32 24.78 -1.10 31.65
N PRO A 33 25.64 -1.09 30.62
CA PRO A 33 25.85 -2.27 29.78
C PRO A 33 26.78 -3.29 30.48
N PRO A 34 26.51 -4.60 30.43
CA PRO A 34 27.50 -5.60 30.78
C PRO A 34 28.55 -5.70 29.67
N GLN A 35 29.79 -5.38 30.03
CA GLN A 35 30.97 -5.82 29.30
C GLN A 35 31.15 -7.33 29.55
N GLY A 36 31.03 -8.12 28.50
CA GLY A 36 31.41 -9.52 28.47
C GLY A 36 32.52 -9.71 27.44
N GLU A 37 33.76 -9.53 27.88
CA GLU A 37 34.93 -10.06 27.21
C GLU A 37 34.99 -11.57 27.46
N SER A 38 35.15 -12.38 26.40
CA SER A 38 35.89 -13.64 26.46
C SER A 38 36.35 -14.03 25.07
N ALA A 39 37.58 -14.52 25.05
CA ALA A 39 38.51 -14.55 23.96
C ALA A 39 38.42 -15.81 23.08
N SER A 40 38.96 -15.63 21.87
CA SER A 40 39.86 -16.50 21.08
C SER A 40 39.59 -17.99 20.84
N ASP A 41 40.06 -18.36 19.64
CA ASP A 41 40.39 -19.70 19.13
C ASP A 41 39.21 -20.53 18.58
N ASP A 42 39.11 -20.66 17.26
CA ASP A 42 39.69 -21.84 16.60
C ASP A 42 39.65 -21.68 15.07
N ALA A 43 40.74 -22.08 14.43
CA ALA A 43 40.92 -22.11 13.00
C ALA A 43 40.04 -23.20 12.38
N THR A 44 39.35 -22.92 11.27
CA THR A 44 39.17 -23.88 10.18
C THR A 44 38.84 -23.13 8.89
N THR A 45 39.82 -23.08 8.01
CA THR A 45 39.66 -22.91 6.56
C THR A 45 38.70 -23.99 6.03
N PRO A 46 37.70 -23.60 5.24
CA PRO A 46 37.44 -24.34 4.02
C PRO A 46 37.72 -23.46 2.79
N GLU A 47 38.67 -23.90 1.98
CA GLU A 47 38.77 -23.50 0.59
C GLU A 47 37.45 -23.87 -0.12
N PRO A 48 36.77 -22.97 -0.84
CA PRO A 48 35.95 -23.42 -1.94
C PRO A 48 36.88 -23.72 -3.12
N THR A 49 37.40 -24.95 -3.14
CA THR A 49 37.86 -25.57 -4.38
C THR A 49 36.69 -25.60 -5.36
N GLY A 50 36.85 -24.84 -6.44
CA GLY A 50 36.30 -25.03 -7.78
C GLY A 50 34.94 -25.71 -7.94
N SER A 51 34.01 -24.99 -8.57
CA SER A 51 33.33 -25.51 -9.77
C SER A 51 32.78 -24.33 -10.58
N SER A 52 33.62 -23.90 -11.52
CA SER A 52 33.23 -23.11 -12.67
C SER A 52 32.42 -24.00 -13.60
N SER A 53 31.10 -24.02 -13.46
CA SER A 53 30.20 -24.63 -14.45
C SER A 53 29.75 -23.55 -15.42
N SER A 54 30.59 -23.31 -16.43
CA SER A 54 30.22 -22.59 -17.63
C SER A 54 29.10 -23.36 -18.34
N PRO A 55 27.92 -22.78 -18.63
CA PRO A 55 27.04 -23.37 -19.61
C PRO A 55 27.66 -23.15 -21.00
N THR A 56 28.20 -24.22 -21.57
CA THR A 56 28.54 -24.31 -22.99
C THR A 56 27.24 -24.22 -23.79
N PRO A 57 27.02 -23.21 -24.66
CA PRO A 57 25.95 -23.28 -25.64
C PRO A 57 26.32 -24.35 -26.68
N SER A 58 25.57 -25.45 -26.70
CA SER A 58 25.63 -26.44 -27.77
C SER A 58 24.94 -25.85 -29.03
N PRO A 59 25.48 -26.13 -30.23
CA PRO A 59 25.21 -25.37 -31.44
C PRO A 59 23.82 -25.60 -32.03
N SER A 60 23.39 -24.59 -32.78
CA SER A 60 22.23 -24.55 -33.66
C SER A 60 22.14 -25.78 -34.56
N ASP A 61 21.00 -26.47 -34.50
CA ASP A 61 20.62 -27.48 -35.49
C ASP A 61 20.11 -26.77 -36.77
N PRO A 62 20.65 -27.10 -37.96
CA PRO A 62 20.27 -26.51 -39.22
C PRO A 62 18.98 -27.13 -39.76
N GLY A 63 18.11 -26.28 -40.32
CA GLY A 63 16.74 -26.58 -40.70
C GLY A 63 16.51 -27.85 -41.54
N ASP A 64 15.41 -28.52 -41.19
CA ASP A 64 14.73 -29.51 -42.02
C ASP A 64 13.51 -28.85 -42.72
N PRO A 65 13.49 -28.76 -44.06
CA PRO A 65 12.31 -28.34 -44.80
C PRO A 65 11.44 -29.56 -45.15
N GLY A 66 10.50 -29.87 -44.25
CA GLY A 66 9.53 -30.95 -44.42
C GLY A 66 8.10 -30.43 -44.50
N GLU A 67 7.71 -29.95 -45.68
CA GLU A 67 6.32 -29.68 -46.07
C GLU A 67 5.45 -30.94 -45.90
N VAL A 68 4.45 -30.90 -45.01
CA VAL A 68 3.26 -31.76 -45.12
C VAL A 68 2.02 -30.89 -44.90
N THR A 69 1.43 -30.47 -46.00
CA THR A 69 0.05 -29.99 -46.06
C THR A 69 -0.92 -31.15 -45.79
N ARG A 70 -1.87 -31.00 -44.87
CA ARG A 70 -3.30 -30.83 -45.22
C ARG A 70 -4.25 -30.69 -44.00
N PRO A 71 -5.41 -30.03 -44.19
CA PRO A 71 -6.31 -29.53 -43.15
C PRO A 71 -7.55 -30.40 -42.91
N THR A 72 -8.19 -30.27 -41.74
CA THR A 72 -9.63 -30.44 -41.40
C THR A 72 -9.72 -30.08 -39.90
N ASP A 73 -10.17 -28.86 -39.55
CA ASP A 73 -11.57 -28.51 -39.26
C ASP A 73 -12.21 -29.41 -38.19
N GLU A 74 -11.96 -29.07 -36.91
CA GLU A 74 -12.94 -29.23 -35.82
C GLU A 74 -12.70 -28.09 -34.83
N PRO A 75 -13.63 -27.14 -34.64
CA PRO A 75 -13.54 -26.18 -33.55
C PRO A 75 -13.92 -26.94 -32.28
N GLN A 76 -12.92 -27.31 -31.48
CA GLN A 76 -13.19 -27.64 -30.09
C GLN A 76 -13.62 -26.35 -29.40
N GLY A 77 -14.93 -26.13 -29.37
CA GLY A 77 -15.60 -25.33 -28.37
C GLY A 77 -15.36 -25.96 -27.01
N GLY A 78 -14.18 -25.69 -26.47
CA GLY A 78 -13.94 -25.71 -25.04
C GLY A 78 -14.47 -24.40 -24.49
N ASP A 79 -15.78 -24.38 -24.22
CA ASP A 79 -16.37 -23.47 -23.27
C ASP A 79 -15.78 -23.84 -21.90
N GLU A 80 -14.54 -23.42 -21.65
CA GLU A 80 -14.00 -23.30 -20.31
C GLU A 80 -14.55 -21.99 -19.73
N THR A 81 -15.89 -21.93 -19.61
CA THR A 81 -16.54 -21.17 -18.56
C THR A 81 -16.20 -21.88 -17.26
N GLU A 82 -14.95 -21.73 -16.82
CA GLU A 82 -14.61 -21.97 -15.43
C GLU A 82 -15.34 -20.89 -14.61
N GLY A 83 -16.15 -21.39 -13.68
CA GLY A 83 -17.23 -20.67 -13.04
C GLY A 83 -16.83 -19.34 -12.42
N GLY A 84 -17.80 -18.44 -12.39
CA GLY A 84 -17.72 -17.19 -11.67
C GLY A 84 -17.20 -17.40 -10.24
N ALA A 85 -15.98 -16.92 -10.02
CA ALA A 85 -15.77 -16.05 -8.88
C ALA A 85 -16.46 -14.73 -9.27
N ASP A 86 -17.38 -14.28 -8.44
CA ASP A 86 -17.94 -12.93 -8.47
C ASP A 86 -16.85 -11.94 -8.92
N GLY A 87 -17.13 -11.14 -9.94
CA GLY A 87 -16.16 -10.23 -10.53
C GLY A 87 -15.63 -9.26 -9.49
N GLU A 88 -14.57 -9.67 -8.79
CA GLU A 88 -13.74 -8.81 -7.99
C GLU A 88 -13.04 -7.90 -9.01
N GLU A 89 -13.55 -6.68 -9.12
CA GLU A 89 -13.03 -5.68 -10.04
C GLU A 89 -11.55 -5.50 -9.69
N SER A 90 -10.66 -6.01 -10.55
CA SER A 90 -9.24 -5.96 -10.29
C SER A 90 -8.81 -4.50 -10.29
N VAL A 91 -8.41 -3.99 -9.13
CA VAL A 91 -7.98 -2.60 -9.00
C VAL A 91 -6.73 -2.35 -9.84
N GLU A 92 -6.78 -1.32 -10.68
CA GLU A 92 -5.62 -0.88 -11.46
C GLU A 92 -4.61 -0.20 -10.54
N TYR A 93 -3.34 -0.53 -10.73
CA TYR A 93 -2.23 0.03 -9.95
C TYR A 93 -1.06 0.40 -10.86
N VAL A 94 -0.28 1.38 -10.41
CA VAL A 94 0.87 1.94 -11.13
C VAL A 94 2.11 1.86 -10.23
N ARG A 95 3.23 1.41 -10.80
CA ARG A 95 4.52 1.43 -10.09
C ARG A 95 5.03 2.86 -9.92
N GLY A 96 5.56 3.16 -8.74
CA GLY A 96 6.08 4.46 -8.36
C GLY A 96 5.16 5.19 -7.38
N LEU A 97 5.35 6.50 -7.32
CA LEU A 97 4.53 7.42 -6.52
C LEU A 97 3.58 8.19 -7.43
N PRO A 98 2.42 8.63 -6.90
CA PRO A 98 1.50 9.46 -7.66
C PRO A 98 2.15 10.81 -8.01
N ALA A 99 1.67 11.42 -9.10
CA ALA A 99 2.22 12.69 -9.57
C ALA A 99 2.16 13.78 -8.49
N GLY A 100 3.24 14.54 -8.36
CA GLY A 100 3.36 15.60 -7.34
C GLY A 100 3.84 15.10 -5.97
N VAL A 101 3.92 13.79 -5.75
CA VAL A 101 4.56 13.21 -4.56
C VAL A 101 5.99 12.83 -4.92
N GLU A 102 6.95 13.58 -4.37
CA GLU A 102 8.36 13.47 -4.77
C GLU A 102 9.04 12.24 -4.15
N ASP A 103 8.81 12.00 -2.86
CA ASP A 103 9.48 10.95 -2.10
C ASP A 103 8.56 10.31 -1.04
N ALA A 104 8.76 9.02 -0.80
CA ALA A 104 8.23 8.31 0.35
C ALA A 104 9.30 8.26 1.46
N PRO A 105 8.94 8.37 2.75
CA PRO A 105 9.88 8.18 3.84
C PRO A 105 10.53 6.80 3.79
N GLU A 106 11.83 6.69 4.12
CA GLU A 106 12.57 5.42 4.01
C GLU A 106 11.98 4.31 4.88
N GLU A 107 11.44 4.66 6.05
CA GLU A 107 10.92 3.75 7.07
C GLU A 107 9.38 3.76 7.06
N THR A 108 8.76 3.65 5.87
CA THR A 108 7.30 3.63 5.71
C THR A 108 6.77 2.28 5.24
N ALA A 109 5.66 1.84 5.83
CA ALA A 109 4.94 0.63 5.41
C ALA A 109 3.96 0.91 4.25
N GLY A 110 3.49 2.15 4.12
CA GLY A 110 2.51 2.57 3.12
C GLY A 110 2.05 4.00 3.37
N GLY A 111 1.18 4.50 2.50
CA GLY A 111 0.65 5.85 2.60
C GLY A 111 -0.74 5.99 2.02
N VAL A 112 -1.47 6.99 2.49
CA VAL A 112 -2.80 7.33 1.97
C VAL A 112 -2.88 8.85 1.83
N GLY A 113 -3.38 9.32 0.69
CA GLY A 113 -3.61 10.73 0.39
C GLY A 113 -4.83 10.92 -0.49
N TRP A 114 -5.34 12.14 -0.57
CA TRP A 114 -6.38 12.46 -1.55
C TRP A 114 -5.77 12.76 -2.92
N THR A 115 -6.54 12.48 -3.97
CA THR A 115 -6.28 13.10 -5.28
C THR A 115 -6.46 14.62 -5.18
N GLU A 116 -5.89 15.37 -6.13
CA GLU A 116 -6.01 16.85 -6.13
C GLU A 116 -7.46 17.33 -6.21
N ALA A 117 -8.33 16.56 -6.87
CA ALA A 117 -9.76 16.84 -6.98
C ALA A 117 -10.55 16.42 -5.72
N GLY A 118 -9.96 15.62 -4.83
CA GLY A 118 -10.56 15.24 -3.55
C GLY A 118 -11.72 14.25 -3.64
N ASP A 119 -11.91 13.59 -4.79
CA ASP A 119 -12.96 12.58 -5.03
C ASP A 119 -12.46 11.13 -4.91
N ALA A 120 -11.15 10.93 -4.89
CA ALA A 120 -10.51 9.62 -4.76
C ALA A 120 -9.32 9.68 -3.79
N LEU A 121 -8.89 8.50 -3.34
CA LEU A 121 -7.71 8.32 -2.50
C LEU A 121 -6.60 7.68 -3.33
N TYR A 122 -5.40 8.24 -3.22
CA TYR A 122 -4.16 7.53 -3.49
C TYR A 122 -3.87 6.57 -2.34
N VAL A 123 -3.82 5.27 -2.65
CA VAL A 123 -3.34 4.25 -1.73
C VAL A 123 -1.97 3.80 -2.21
N ILE A 124 -0.96 4.04 -1.40
CA ILE A 124 0.45 3.76 -1.70
C ILE A 124 0.88 2.59 -0.82
N THR A 125 1.42 1.55 -1.43
CA THR A 125 2.00 0.40 -0.74
C THR A 125 3.45 0.22 -1.16
N LEU A 126 4.24 -0.33 -0.24
CA LEU A 126 5.61 -0.73 -0.51
C LEU A 126 5.64 -2.25 -0.50
N GLY A 127 5.90 -2.84 -1.67
CA GLY A 127 5.84 -4.29 -1.83
C GLY A 127 6.87 -4.79 -2.82
N SER A 128 6.98 -6.12 -2.87
CA SER A 128 7.76 -6.80 -3.88
C SER A 128 7.28 -6.39 -5.28
N SER A 129 8.20 -6.07 -6.18
CA SER A 129 7.85 -5.65 -7.54
C SER A 129 7.00 -6.68 -8.31
N SER A 130 7.03 -7.95 -7.89
CA SER A 130 6.24 -9.05 -8.47
C SER A 130 5.02 -9.46 -7.64
N CYS A 131 4.83 -8.86 -6.46
CA CYS A 131 3.69 -9.06 -5.57
C CYS A 131 3.32 -7.76 -4.81
N PRO A 132 2.91 -6.68 -5.48
CA PRO A 132 2.42 -5.50 -4.78
C PRO A 132 1.18 -5.81 -3.94
N LEU A 133 1.01 -5.09 -2.83
CA LEU A 133 -0.27 -5.02 -2.14
C LEU A 133 -1.14 -3.99 -2.84
N VAL A 134 -2.36 -4.36 -3.21
CA VAL A 134 -3.33 -3.47 -3.86
C VAL A 134 -4.55 -3.31 -2.96
N PRO A 135 -5.20 -2.13 -2.97
CA PRO A 135 -6.43 -1.94 -2.22
C PRO A 135 -7.55 -2.80 -2.78
N GLY A 136 -8.36 -3.33 -1.89
CA GLY A 136 -9.60 -4.03 -2.19
C GLY A 136 -10.81 -3.18 -1.80
N GLN A 137 -11.52 -3.63 -0.78
CA GLN A 137 -12.70 -2.95 -0.27
C GLN A 137 -12.32 -1.65 0.42
N VAL A 138 -13.06 -0.57 0.14
CA VAL A 138 -12.90 0.75 0.74
C VAL A 138 -14.23 1.18 1.35
N GLU A 139 -14.28 1.25 2.68
CA GLU A 139 -15.52 1.53 3.42
C GLU A 139 -15.33 2.65 4.44
N THR A 140 -16.40 3.37 4.75
CA THR A 140 -16.38 4.38 5.82
C THR A 140 -16.32 3.69 7.18
N SER A 141 -15.38 4.11 8.04
CA SER A 141 -15.25 3.62 9.41
C SER A 141 -15.30 4.80 10.39
N GLY A 142 -16.46 5.03 10.99
CA GLY A 142 -16.71 6.21 11.82
C GLY A 142 -16.61 7.51 11.00
N SER A 143 -15.61 8.34 11.32
CA SER A 143 -15.29 9.57 10.56
C SER A 143 -14.07 9.39 9.63
N GLY A 144 -13.63 8.15 9.44
CA GLY A 144 -12.47 7.78 8.63
C GLY A 144 -12.83 6.75 7.56
N VAL A 145 -11.79 6.10 7.05
CA VAL A 145 -11.90 5.07 6.01
C VAL A 145 -11.11 3.82 6.43
N GLU A 146 -11.64 2.66 6.07
CA GLU A 146 -10.98 1.37 6.19
C GLU A 146 -10.78 0.79 4.80
N ILE A 147 -9.55 0.39 4.51
CA ILE A 147 -9.10 -0.08 3.20
C ILE A 147 -8.49 -1.46 3.41
N THR A 148 -9.07 -2.50 2.81
CA THR A 148 -8.45 -3.83 2.82
C THR A 148 -7.35 -3.89 1.77
N LEU A 149 -6.37 -4.77 2.00
CA LEU A 149 -5.26 -4.98 1.08
C LEU A 149 -5.17 -6.46 0.70
N SER A 150 -4.89 -6.71 -0.57
CA SER A 150 -4.65 -8.04 -1.12
C SER A 150 -3.36 -8.04 -1.93
N ALA A 151 -2.64 -9.16 -1.93
CA ALA A 151 -1.48 -9.30 -2.82
C ALA A 151 -1.96 -9.48 -4.26
N ALA A 152 -1.50 -8.61 -5.16
CA ALA A 152 -1.64 -8.79 -6.59
C ALA A 152 -0.32 -9.36 -7.13
N GLY A 153 -0.32 -10.59 -7.66
CA GLY A 153 0.89 -11.22 -8.17
C GLY A 153 0.86 -12.74 -8.15
N GLY A 154 2.02 -13.34 -8.37
CA GLY A 154 2.19 -14.80 -8.33
C GLY A 154 2.54 -15.32 -6.92
N ALA A 155 2.60 -16.64 -6.77
CA ALA A 155 2.97 -17.30 -5.51
C ALA A 155 4.43 -17.04 -5.05
N VAL A 156 5.27 -16.50 -5.94
CA VAL A 156 6.69 -16.24 -5.66
C VAL A 156 6.97 -14.75 -5.84
N CYS A 157 7.44 -14.13 -4.76
CA CYS A 157 7.75 -12.70 -4.72
C CYS A 157 9.27 -12.46 -4.81
N THR A 158 9.66 -11.42 -5.53
CA THR A 158 11.04 -10.91 -5.59
C THR A 158 11.37 -10.10 -4.34
N ALA A 159 12.66 -9.90 -4.04
CA ALA A 159 13.07 -9.11 -2.87
C ALA A 159 13.02 -7.59 -3.09
N ASP A 160 12.85 -7.15 -4.34
CA ASP A 160 12.89 -5.73 -4.71
C ASP A 160 11.64 -5.00 -4.21
N VAL A 161 11.81 -4.11 -3.26
CA VAL A 161 10.75 -3.25 -2.74
C VAL A 161 10.66 -2.00 -3.59
N VAL A 162 9.47 -1.73 -4.14
CA VAL A 162 9.19 -0.54 -4.91
C VAL A 162 7.84 0.03 -4.50
N PRO A 163 7.69 1.36 -4.39
CA PRO A 163 6.39 1.97 -4.21
C PRO A 163 5.47 1.60 -5.37
N THR A 164 4.22 1.37 -5.06
CA THR A 164 3.12 1.20 -6.01
C THR A 164 1.94 1.97 -5.46
N TYR A 165 1.17 2.61 -6.35
CA TYR A 165 -0.05 3.28 -5.95
C TYR A 165 -1.25 2.83 -6.78
N ALA A 166 -2.42 2.93 -6.19
CA ALA A 166 -3.69 2.80 -6.86
C ALA A 166 -4.59 3.99 -6.49
N GLU A 167 -5.44 4.39 -7.42
CA GLU A 167 -6.51 5.36 -7.16
C GLU A 167 -7.78 4.60 -6.86
N VAL A 168 -8.36 4.84 -5.68
CA VAL A 168 -9.64 4.24 -5.27
C VAL A 168 -10.68 5.33 -5.02
N PRO A 169 -11.92 5.17 -5.51
CA PRO A 169 -12.99 6.10 -5.21
C PRO A 169 -13.18 6.27 -3.70
N ALA A 170 -13.37 7.49 -3.25
CA ALA A 170 -13.63 7.73 -1.84
C ALA A 170 -15.04 7.26 -1.46
N PRO A 171 -15.23 6.65 -0.29
CA PRO A 171 -16.54 6.20 0.14
C PRO A 171 -17.45 7.41 0.42
N ALA A 172 -18.74 7.23 0.14
CA ALA A 172 -19.71 8.32 0.25
C ALA A 172 -19.76 8.91 1.67
N GLY A 173 -19.78 10.25 1.76
CA GLY A 173 -19.88 10.98 3.02
C GLY A 173 -18.55 11.25 3.72
N LEU A 174 -17.43 10.76 3.20
CA LEU A 174 -16.10 11.18 3.63
C LEU A 174 -15.75 12.53 2.97
N SER A 175 -15.30 13.51 3.77
CA SER A 175 -14.90 14.83 3.27
C SER A 175 -13.39 14.90 3.12
N SER A 176 -12.95 15.44 1.99
CA SER A 176 -11.55 15.71 1.69
C SER A 176 -11.07 17.09 2.16
N ASP A 177 -11.96 17.92 2.73
CA ASP A 177 -11.64 19.29 3.17
C ASP A 177 -10.96 19.36 4.56
N ALA A 178 -10.87 18.23 5.25
CA ALA A 178 -10.30 18.12 6.58
C ALA A 178 -9.49 16.83 6.73
N PRO A 179 -8.55 16.76 7.69
CA PRO A 179 -7.85 15.52 7.96
C PRO A 179 -8.81 14.40 8.38
N VAL A 180 -8.61 13.22 7.80
CA VAL A 180 -9.37 12.00 8.15
C VAL A 180 -8.42 10.89 8.56
N THR A 181 -8.93 9.93 9.31
CA THR A 181 -8.16 8.74 9.68
C THR A 181 -8.38 7.65 8.63
N ALA A 182 -7.31 7.03 8.14
CA ALA A 182 -7.36 5.86 7.27
C ALA A 182 -6.71 4.66 7.94
N THR A 183 -7.38 3.52 7.95
CA THR A 183 -6.80 2.22 8.31
C THR A 183 -6.52 1.44 7.03
N LEU A 184 -5.29 0.99 6.85
CA LEU A 184 -4.82 0.32 5.64
C LEU A 184 -4.45 -1.14 5.97
N GLY A 185 -5.45 -2.00 6.03
CA GLY A 185 -5.33 -3.41 6.41
C GLY A 185 -4.43 -3.62 7.64
N ASP A 186 -3.53 -4.59 7.53
CA ASP A 186 -2.54 -4.90 8.56
C ASP A 186 -1.32 -3.95 8.57
N LEU A 187 -1.21 -3.03 7.62
CA LEU A 187 -0.09 -2.06 7.59
C LEU A 187 -0.22 -1.04 8.72
N GLY A 188 -1.45 -0.73 9.14
CA GLY A 188 -1.73 0.15 10.26
C GLY A 188 -2.63 1.33 9.91
N GLN A 189 -2.55 2.39 10.72
CA GLN A 189 -3.42 3.55 10.61
C GLN A 189 -2.61 4.83 10.39
N VAL A 190 -3.18 5.76 9.61
CA VAL A 190 -2.58 7.05 9.33
C VAL A 190 -3.59 8.19 9.34
N THR A 191 -3.12 9.40 9.62
CA THR A 191 -3.89 10.62 9.35
C THR A 191 -3.65 11.03 7.90
N VAL A 192 -4.71 11.00 7.10
CA VAL A 192 -4.75 11.52 5.73
C VAL A 192 -4.95 13.04 5.83
N PRO A 193 -4.04 13.86 5.30
CA PRO A 193 -4.23 15.31 5.23
C PRO A 193 -5.47 15.69 4.42
N ALA A 194 -5.93 16.94 4.48
CA ALA A 194 -6.94 17.43 3.54
C ALA A 194 -6.38 17.42 2.10
N ALA A 195 -7.25 17.33 1.09
CA ALA A 195 -6.86 17.42 -0.30
C ALA A 195 -6.12 18.73 -0.60
N ALA A 196 -5.05 18.63 -1.38
CA ALA A 196 -4.15 19.72 -1.70
C ALA A 196 -3.49 19.51 -3.07
N THR A 197 -2.89 20.59 -3.58
CA THR A 197 -2.07 20.59 -4.80
C THR A 197 -0.69 21.17 -4.47
N PRO A 198 0.41 20.39 -4.54
CA PRO A 198 0.44 18.96 -4.89
C PRO A 198 -0.24 18.07 -3.83
N PRO A 199 -0.55 16.80 -4.15
CA PRO A 199 -1.14 15.86 -3.20
C PRO A 199 -0.30 15.73 -1.94
N ALA A 200 -0.97 15.76 -0.79
CA ALA A 200 -0.36 15.51 0.52
C ALA A 200 -0.68 14.09 0.98
N ILE A 201 0.37 13.34 1.36
CA ILE A 201 0.26 11.94 1.78
C ILE A 201 0.48 11.83 3.29
N GLY A 202 -0.40 11.10 3.95
CA GLY A 202 -0.15 10.57 5.28
C GLY A 202 0.64 9.26 5.16
N TRP A 203 1.76 9.14 5.87
CA TRP A 203 2.63 7.96 5.84
C TRP A 203 2.49 7.10 7.11
N ILE A 204 2.43 5.78 6.93
CA ILE A 204 2.44 4.79 8.01
C ILE A 204 3.90 4.39 8.26
N PRO A 205 4.45 4.54 9.48
CA PRO A 205 5.80 4.08 9.79
C PRO A 205 5.86 2.54 9.85
N VAL A 206 7.02 1.96 9.56
CA VAL A 206 7.23 0.52 9.80
C VAL A 206 7.12 0.19 11.30
N GLY A 207 6.40 -0.87 11.65
CA GLY A 207 6.26 -1.35 13.03
C GLY A 207 5.29 -0.54 13.92
N GLY A 208 4.37 0.22 13.31
CA GLY A 208 3.30 0.97 13.99
C GLY A 208 2.20 0.11 14.60
#